data_AF-A0A350F0I2-F1
#
_entry.id   AF-A0A350F0I2-F1
#
_cell.length_a   1.000
_cell.length_b   1.000
_cell.length_c   1.000
_cell.angle_alpha   90.00
_cell.angle_beta   90.00
_cell.angle_gamma   90.00
#
_symmetry.space_group_name_H-M   'P 1'
#
loop_
_entity.id
_entity.type
_entity.pdbx_description
1 polymer ?
#
loop_
_entity_poly.entity_id
_entity_poly.type
_entity_poly.pdbx_seq_one_letter_code
_entity_poly.pdbx_strand_id
1 'polypeptide(L)'
;MSEFLEEFLNENPREMSGGDGRSVVVAAFGKHPGWNDHLEENADALDLGVRTPSLVWTKSLLYEQGVGRNIDTGSWDKLDPGHRLEEFRHQFFWHGPTGKIVGSMWSSRDGKGRARYPMVLAAHAVGTHRVWTIDTVLGRLDSLRRECVESETARQVAAALDRTRADLRSAVAESGRSQRSLSPLLAEFVKHPQFGIEHEGLLRVCYQLQGQVGPYARGHYSLKGARSSRSQSIRVPAAGRDAVAVFTAWIQLIRLFVDPEVPVLLIWPERESWLDIIIGQPAPDDLVCLRISAIGHPCASDIPFNLDPAFRTEMRLRLDAMVRCEPLKPAGSAVSRFFGSLFGRS
;
A
#
# COMPACT_ATOMS: atom_id res chain seq x y z
N MET A 1 -4.91 -18.99 13.70
CA MET A 1 -5.97 -18.15 13.11
C MET A 1 -5.39 -16.76 12.96
N SER A 2 -5.60 -16.05 11.85
CA SER A 2 -4.91 -14.78 11.65
C SER A 2 -5.58 -13.64 12.42
N GLU A 3 -4.94 -13.21 13.51
CA GLU A 3 -5.28 -12.01 14.31
C GLU A 3 -5.13 -10.72 13.49
N PHE A 4 -4.36 -10.77 12.39
CA PHE A 4 -4.12 -9.63 11.50
C PHE A 4 -5.41 -8.95 11.03
N LEU A 5 -6.41 -9.69 10.55
CA LEU A 5 -7.64 -9.09 10.02
C LEU A 5 -8.53 -8.44 11.09
N GLU A 6 -8.31 -8.76 12.37
CA GLU A 6 -9.05 -8.16 13.49
C GLU A 6 -8.31 -6.95 14.07
N GLU A 7 -6.98 -7.02 14.13
CA GLU A 7 -6.16 -6.06 14.87
C GLU A 7 -5.50 -5.01 13.97
N PHE A 8 -5.10 -5.38 12.75
CA PHE A 8 -4.29 -4.52 11.90
C PHE A 8 -5.11 -3.36 11.33
N LEU A 9 -4.63 -2.14 11.58
CA LEU A 9 -5.29 -0.89 11.20
C LEU A 9 -6.73 -0.77 11.69
N ASN A 10 -6.99 -1.37 12.86
CA ASN A 10 -8.26 -1.32 13.56
C ASN A 10 -8.15 -0.65 14.94
N GLU A 11 -7.02 0.01 15.24
CA GLU A 11 -6.82 0.68 16.51
C GLU A 11 -7.83 1.80 16.75
N ASN A 12 -8.21 1.96 18.01
CA ASN A 12 -9.12 3.00 18.44
C ASN A 12 -8.41 4.38 18.37
N PRO A 13 -8.89 5.33 17.56
CA PRO A 13 -8.29 6.64 17.44
C PRO A 13 -8.17 7.38 18.78
N ARG A 14 -9.12 7.18 19.71
CA ARG A 14 -9.14 7.87 21.01
C ARG A 14 -8.05 7.39 21.94
N GLU A 15 -7.80 6.08 21.95
CA GLU A 15 -6.73 5.47 22.76
C GLU A 15 -5.35 5.90 22.24
N MET A 16 -5.19 6.02 20.92
CA MET A 16 -3.91 6.41 20.31
C MET A 16 -3.59 7.90 20.37
N SER A 17 -4.58 8.78 20.55
CA SER A 17 -4.42 10.23 20.40
C SER A 17 -4.44 11.01 21.71
N GLY A 18 -4.69 10.35 22.83
CA GLY A 18 -4.86 11.04 24.12
C GLY A 18 -6.07 11.99 24.18
N GLY A 19 -7.05 11.84 23.28
CA GLY A 19 -8.35 12.55 23.35
C GLY A 19 -8.86 13.10 22.02
N ASP A 20 -7.98 13.60 21.15
CA ASP A 20 -8.35 14.32 19.91
C ASP A 20 -8.88 13.43 18.77
N GLY A 21 -8.82 12.11 18.97
CA GLY A 21 -9.20 11.09 17.99
C GLY A 21 -8.29 11.06 16.75
N ARG A 22 -7.11 11.68 16.80
CA ARG A 22 -6.15 11.77 15.68
C ARG A 22 -4.73 11.55 16.16
N SER A 23 -3.98 10.69 15.48
CA SER A 23 -2.59 10.42 15.86
C SER A 23 -1.77 10.02 14.64
N VAL A 24 -0.49 10.37 14.67
CA VAL A 24 0.53 9.89 13.73
C VAL A 24 1.74 9.44 14.55
N VAL A 25 2.12 8.17 14.39
CA VAL A 25 3.30 7.57 15.03
C VAL A 25 4.28 7.17 13.94
N VAL A 26 5.53 7.66 14.03
CA VAL A 26 6.59 7.39 13.03
C VAL A 26 7.61 6.41 13.58
N ALA A 27 7.90 5.39 12.77
CA ALA A 27 8.90 4.38 13.02
C ALA A 27 9.97 4.32 11.92
N ALA A 28 11.16 3.85 12.30
CA ALA A 28 12.21 3.43 11.40
C ALA A 28 12.66 2.01 11.75
N PHE A 29 12.94 1.20 10.74
CA PHE A 29 13.53 -0.14 10.89
C PHE A 29 14.34 -0.49 9.64
N GLY A 30 15.23 -1.48 9.76
CA GLY A 30 16.04 -1.96 8.64
C GLY A 30 17.54 -1.88 8.91
N LYS A 31 18.30 -1.51 7.88
CA LYS A 31 19.76 -1.26 7.96
C LYS A 31 20.12 0.19 7.70
N HIS A 32 21.13 0.70 8.39
CA HIS A 32 21.66 2.05 8.21
C HIS A 32 23.15 2.11 8.62
N PRO A 33 24.00 2.93 7.98
CA PRO A 33 25.43 3.01 8.29
C PRO A 33 25.77 3.26 9.76
N GLY A 34 24.89 3.96 10.48
CA GLY A 34 25.02 4.24 11.90
C GLY A 34 24.90 3.03 12.84
N TRP A 35 24.53 1.85 12.36
CA TRP A 35 24.43 0.61 13.14
C TRP A 35 25.23 -0.51 12.47
N ASN A 36 25.92 -1.32 13.26
CA ASN A 36 26.69 -2.45 12.72
C ASN A 36 25.81 -3.62 12.24
N ASP A 37 24.55 -3.69 12.69
CA ASP A 37 23.54 -4.65 12.25
C ASP A 37 22.19 -3.94 12.04
N HIS A 38 21.09 -4.65 12.25
CA HIS A 38 19.75 -4.07 12.26
C HIS A 38 19.61 -3.01 13.35
N LEU A 39 18.79 -2.00 13.04
CA LEU A 39 18.54 -0.82 13.86
C LEU A 39 18.17 -1.09 15.35
N GLU A 40 17.66 -2.29 15.67
CA GLU A 40 17.12 -2.65 16.99
C GLU A 40 18.07 -3.46 17.90
N GLU A 41 19.20 -3.95 17.40
CA GLU A 41 20.04 -4.93 18.13
C GLU A 41 21.08 -4.30 19.06
N ASN A 42 21.05 -2.99 19.30
CA ASN A 42 22.07 -2.30 20.10
C ASN A 42 21.57 -1.90 21.49
N ALA A 43 22.35 -2.19 22.54
CA ALA A 43 21.98 -2.02 23.95
C ALA A 43 21.75 -0.55 24.37
N ASP A 44 22.28 0.42 23.62
CA ASP A 44 22.03 1.86 23.79
C ASP A 44 20.72 2.31 23.09
N ALA A 45 19.71 1.44 23.05
CA ALA A 45 18.54 1.49 22.18
C ALA A 45 17.91 2.89 22.09
N LEU A 46 18.18 3.59 20.98
CA LEU A 46 17.50 4.83 20.61
C LEU A 46 16.05 4.49 20.23
N ASP A 47 15.11 5.37 20.57
CA ASP A 47 13.69 5.15 20.28
C ASP A 47 13.39 5.28 18.77
N LEU A 48 13.26 4.14 18.11
CA LEU A 48 12.94 4.05 16.70
C LEU A 48 11.44 3.95 16.41
N GLY A 49 10.58 4.00 17.42
CA GLY A 49 9.15 4.32 17.25
C GLY A 49 8.22 3.20 16.79
N VAL A 50 8.68 1.95 16.75
CA VAL A 50 7.82 0.77 16.50
C VAL A 50 6.97 0.50 17.75
N ARG A 51 5.96 1.36 17.98
CA ARG A 51 5.23 1.46 19.26
C ARG A 51 3.75 1.08 19.18
N THR A 52 3.20 0.91 17.98
CA THR A 52 1.78 0.55 17.79
C THR A 52 1.68 -0.87 17.26
N PRO A 53 0.60 -1.62 17.59
CA PRO A 53 0.37 -2.96 17.04
C PRO A 53 0.49 -2.99 15.50
N SER A 54 -0.11 -2.03 14.78
CA SER A 54 0.02 -1.96 13.33
C SER A 54 1.44 -1.69 12.83
N LEU A 55 2.27 -0.93 13.56
CA LEU A 55 3.69 -0.76 13.18
C LEU A 55 4.50 -2.05 13.43
N VAL A 56 4.18 -2.78 14.49
CA VAL A 56 4.77 -4.11 14.76
C VAL A 56 4.39 -5.08 13.63
N TRP A 57 3.11 -5.15 13.27
CA TRP A 57 2.64 -5.93 12.12
C TRP A 57 3.30 -5.49 10.80
N THR A 58 3.43 -4.19 10.57
CA THR A 58 4.09 -3.65 9.37
C THR A 58 5.53 -4.13 9.29
N LYS A 59 6.30 -3.97 10.38
CA LYS A 59 7.69 -4.45 10.44
C LYS A 59 7.75 -5.97 10.21
N SER A 60 6.90 -6.74 10.89
CA SER A 60 6.94 -8.19 10.79
C SER A 60 6.57 -8.69 9.39
N LEU A 61 5.49 -8.19 8.80
CA LEU A 61 5.01 -8.67 7.49
C LEU A 61 5.86 -8.13 6.35
N LEU A 62 6.16 -6.82 6.33
CA LEU A 62 6.86 -6.19 5.22
C LEU A 62 8.36 -6.49 5.25
N TYR A 63 8.99 -6.35 6.42
CA TYR A 63 10.44 -6.41 6.54
C TYR A 63 10.95 -7.79 6.95
N GLU A 64 10.49 -8.34 8.06
CA GLU A 64 11.03 -9.61 8.58
C GLU A 64 10.59 -10.80 7.72
N GLN A 65 9.30 -10.93 7.46
CA GLN A 65 8.72 -12.02 6.70
C GLN A 65 8.78 -11.78 5.18
N GLY A 66 8.54 -10.54 4.75
CA GLY A 66 8.60 -10.15 3.34
C GLY A 66 10.02 -10.10 2.81
N VAL A 67 10.73 -9.03 3.15
CA VAL A 67 12.11 -8.82 2.70
C VAL A 67 13.04 -9.93 3.20
N GLY A 68 13.00 -10.25 4.50
CA GLY A 68 13.88 -11.25 5.10
C GLY A 68 13.75 -12.62 4.45
N ARG A 69 12.53 -13.17 4.33
CA ARG A 69 12.38 -14.49 3.69
C ARG A 69 12.76 -14.49 2.22
N ASN A 70 12.45 -13.45 1.45
CA ASN A 70 12.83 -13.40 0.03
C ASN A 70 14.35 -13.36 -0.17
N ILE A 71 15.09 -12.76 0.78
CA ILE A 71 16.56 -12.83 0.83
C ILE A 71 17.02 -14.23 1.22
N ASP A 72 16.46 -14.80 2.30
CA ASP A 72 16.90 -16.09 2.85
C ASP A 72 16.64 -17.26 1.90
N THR A 73 15.52 -17.25 1.17
CA THR A 73 15.18 -18.27 0.17
C THR A 73 15.83 -18.03 -1.19
N GLY A 74 16.50 -16.89 -1.37
CA GLY A 74 17.08 -16.43 -2.64
C GLY A 74 16.03 -16.20 -3.72
N SER A 75 14.77 -15.88 -3.38
CA SER A 75 13.69 -15.66 -4.36
C SER A 75 14.07 -14.63 -5.43
N TRP A 76 14.72 -13.53 -5.02
CA TRP A 76 15.15 -12.48 -5.96
C TRP A 76 16.44 -12.82 -6.71
N ASP A 77 17.28 -13.70 -6.17
CA ASP A 77 18.51 -14.16 -6.83
C ASP A 77 18.23 -15.16 -7.94
N LYS A 78 17.04 -15.78 -7.94
CA LYS A 78 16.54 -16.68 -8.99
C LYS A 78 15.90 -15.93 -10.17
N LEU A 79 15.67 -14.62 -10.04
CA LEU A 79 15.13 -13.81 -11.15
C LEU A 79 16.22 -13.56 -12.18
N ASP A 80 15.85 -13.62 -13.46
CA ASP A 80 16.75 -13.16 -14.53
C ASP A 80 17.12 -11.68 -14.30
N PRO A 81 18.34 -11.24 -14.64
CA PRO A 81 18.77 -9.86 -14.40
C PRO A 81 17.81 -8.79 -14.95
N GLY A 82 17.21 -9.00 -16.13
CA GLY A 82 16.20 -8.09 -16.70
C GLY A 82 14.83 -8.14 -16.03
N HIS A 83 14.55 -9.21 -15.27
CA HIS A 83 13.32 -9.38 -14.49
C HIS A 83 13.44 -8.78 -13.08
N ARG A 84 14.62 -8.26 -12.72
CA ARG A 84 14.91 -7.79 -11.36
C ARG A 84 15.17 -6.29 -11.35
N LEU A 85 14.50 -5.55 -10.45
CA LEU A 85 14.87 -4.17 -10.11
C LEU A 85 16.23 -4.16 -9.43
N GLU A 86 17.09 -3.18 -9.68
CA GLU A 86 18.45 -3.13 -9.12
C GLU A 86 18.48 -2.73 -7.65
N GLU A 87 17.60 -1.82 -7.25
CA GLU A 87 17.53 -1.24 -5.91
C GLU A 87 16.10 -1.32 -5.34
N PHE A 88 16.01 -1.28 -4.01
CA PHE A 88 14.74 -0.91 -3.38
C PHE A 88 14.57 0.58 -3.52
N ARG A 89 13.41 0.99 -4.01
CA ARG A 89 13.01 2.39 -4.08
C ARG A 89 11.50 2.49 -4.16
N HIS A 90 10.85 2.29 -3.02
CA HIS A 90 9.41 2.15 -2.95
C HIS A 90 8.80 3.16 -1.99
N GLN A 91 7.64 3.65 -2.38
CA GLN A 91 6.68 4.21 -1.45
C GLN A 91 5.54 3.22 -1.29
N PHE A 92 4.94 3.17 -0.12
CA PHE A 92 3.81 2.30 0.12
C PHE A 92 2.74 2.98 0.96
N PHE A 93 1.52 2.55 0.71
CA PHE A 93 0.35 2.99 1.44
C PHE A 93 -0.53 1.78 1.76
N TRP A 94 -0.74 1.52 3.04
CA TRP A 94 -1.65 0.50 3.54
C TRP A 94 -2.85 1.19 4.16
N HIS A 95 -4.06 0.85 3.72
CA HIS A 95 -5.27 1.27 4.43
C HIS A 95 -5.99 0.07 5.03
N GLY A 96 -6.67 0.31 6.14
CA GLY A 96 -7.61 -0.61 6.75
C GLY A 96 -8.88 0.11 7.22
N PRO A 97 -9.66 -0.51 8.13
CA PRO A 97 -10.91 0.03 8.63
C PRO A 97 -10.77 1.43 9.26
N THR A 98 -9.84 1.58 10.20
CA THR A 98 -9.68 2.82 11.00
C THR A 98 -8.32 3.50 10.79
N GLY A 99 -7.29 2.71 10.51
CA GLY A 99 -5.89 3.13 10.40
C GLY A 99 -5.36 3.16 8.98
N LYS A 100 -4.20 3.79 8.84
CA LYS A 100 -3.40 3.85 7.60
C LYS A 100 -1.93 3.76 7.94
N ILE A 101 -1.16 3.00 7.17
CA ILE A 101 0.30 3.09 7.14
C ILE A 101 0.71 3.79 5.86
N VAL A 102 1.63 4.73 5.96
CA VAL A 102 2.32 5.28 4.79
C VAL A 102 3.82 5.21 5.04
N GLY A 103 4.62 4.92 4.02
CA GLY A 103 6.04 4.74 4.22
C GLY A 103 6.88 4.78 2.97
N SER A 104 8.19 4.74 3.19
CA SER A 104 9.23 4.73 2.17
C SER A 104 10.25 3.66 2.49
N MET A 105 10.73 2.97 1.47
CA MET A 105 11.73 1.90 1.54
C MET A 105 12.80 2.16 0.49
N TRP A 106 14.07 2.09 0.90
CA TRP A 106 15.19 2.29 -0.02
C TRP A 106 16.36 1.36 0.28
N SER A 107 17.16 1.06 -0.74
CA SER A 107 18.40 0.30 -0.58
C SER A 107 19.32 0.99 0.42
N SER A 108 19.82 0.23 1.39
CA SER A 108 20.69 0.74 2.44
C SER A 108 21.78 -0.27 2.77
N ARG A 109 22.67 0.08 3.70
CA ARG A 109 23.71 -0.78 4.23
C ARG A 109 23.87 -0.56 5.72
N ASP A 110 24.43 -1.53 6.43
CA ASP A 110 24.88 -1.32 7.81
C ASP A 110 26.30 -0.72 7.87
N GLY A 111 26.77 -0.42 9.07
CA GLY A 111 28.11 0.11 9.36
C GLY A 111 29.25 -0.83 9.01
N LYS A 112 28.96 -2.12 8.72
CA LYS A 112 29.91 -3.09 8.16
C LYS A 112 29.86 -3.15 6.62
N GLY A 113 29.01 -2.34 6.00
CA GLY A 113 28.84 -2.29 4.55
C GLY A 113 27.94 -3.37 3.94
N ARG A 114 27.23 -4.18 4.75
CA ARG A 114 26.34 -5.23 4.23
C ARG A 114 25.06 -4.59 3.68
N ALA A 115 24.77 -4.77 2.39
CA ALA A 115 23.75 -4.02 1.65
C ALA A 115 22.55 -4.85 1.14
N ARG A 116 22.27 -6.02 1.75
CA ARG A 116 21.16 -6.88 1.30
C ARG A 116 19.77 -6.38 1.72
N TYR A 117 19.70 -5.68 2.84
CA TYR A 117 18.44 -5.24 3.42
C TYR A 117 18.26 -3.73 3.25
N PRO A 118 17.03 -3.26 2.99
CA PRO A 118 16.72 -1.85 2.88
C PRO A 118 16.64 -1.16 4.25
N MET A 119 16.50 0.15 4.22
CA MET A 119 15.93 0.93 5.33
C MET A 119 14.46 1.22 5.02
N VAL A 120 13.63 1.26 6.06
CA VAL A 120 12.20 1.56 5.96
C VAL A 120 11.84 2.64 6.97
N LEU A 121 11.10 3.64 6.49
CA LEU A 121 10.35 4.59 7.31
C LEU A 121 8.87 4.30 7.16
N ALA A 122 8.14 4.24 8.26
CA ALA A 122 6.70 4.01 8.26
C ALA A 122 6.03 4.94 9.27
N ALA A 123 4.88 5.49 8.89
CA ALA A 123 4.03 6.26 9.77
C ALA A 123 2.65 5.63 9.86
N HIS A 124 2.21 5.34 11.07
CA HIS A 124 0.87 4.90 11.37
C HIS A 124 -0.01 6.09 11.71
N ALA A 125 -1.02 6.33 10.89
CA ALA A 125 -1.94 7.45 10.99
C ALA A 125 -3.38 6.96 11.25
N VAL A 126 -3.98 7.45 12.34
CA VAL A 126 -5.35 7.10 12.74
C VAL A 126 -6.19 8.37 12.86
N GLY A 127 -7.45 8.31 12.43
CA GLY A 127 -8.40 9.44 12.51
C GLY A 127 -8.08 10.63 11.61
N THR A 128 -7.06 10.53 10.76
CA THR A 128 -6.67 11.56 9.78
C THR A 128 -7.31 11.32 8.41
N HIS A 129 -7.47 12.39 7.62
CA HIS A 129 -7.97 12.30 6.26
C HIS A 129 -6.93 11.63 5.34
N ARG A 130 -7.36 10.69 4.49
CA ARG A 130 -6.46 9.86 3.66
C ARG A 130 -5.54 10.67 2.75
N VAL A 131 -6.07 11.67 2.06
CA VAL A 131 -5.27 12.51 1.15
C VAL A 131 -4.24 13.30 1.93
N TRP A 132 -4.61 13.78 3.12
CA TRP A 132 -3.67 14.47 4.00
C TRP A 132 -2.57 13.52 4.49
N THR A 133 -2.91 12.26 4.81
CA THR A 133 -1.91 11.25 5.17
C THR A 133 -0.92 11.04 4.03
N ILE A 134 -1.41 10.85 2.80
CA ILE A 134 -0.54 10.57 1.65
C ILE A 134 0.28 11.83 1.28
N ASP A 135 -0.31 13.01 1.28
CA ASP A 135 0.37 14.26 0.89
C ASP A 135 1.35 14.72 1.98
N THR A 136 0.82 14.99 3.17
CA THR A 136 1.59 15.58 4.27
C THR A 136 2.56 14.58 4.89
N VAL A 137 2.08 13.39 5.29
CA VAL A 137 2.91 12.46 6.07
C VAL A 137 3.99 11.85 5.19
N LEU A 138 3.65 11.35 4.00
CA LEU A 138 4.66 10.81 3.09
C LEU A 138 5.66 11.88 2.65
N GLY A 139 5.22 13.12 2.40
CA GLY A 139 6.13 14.22 2.09
C GLY A 139 7.14 14.51 3.21
N ARG A 140 6.73 14.41 4.48
CA ARG A 140 7.65 14.50 5.63
C ARG A 140 8.57 13.28 5.74
N LEU A 141 8.08 12.08 5.44
CA LEU A 141 8.91 10.87 5.40
C LEU A 141 9.95 10.92 4.27
N ASP A 142 9.66 11.54 3.12
CA ASP A 142 10.64 11.73 2.06
C ASP A 142 11.75 12.71 2.45
N SER A 143 11.41 13.81 3.13
CA SER A 143 12.43 14.69 3.72
C SER A 143 13.29 13.94 4.75
N LEU A 144 12.67 13.19 5.65
CA LEU A 144 13.37 12.37 6.64
C LEU A 144 14.26 11.31 5.97
N ARG A 145 13.80 10.67 4.90
CA ARG A 145 14.59 9.71 4.10
C ARG A 145 15.87 10.36 3.59
N ARG A 146 15.78 11.57 3.03
CA ARG A 146 16.95 12.33 2.54
C ARG A 146 17.94 12.62 3.67
N GLU A 147 17.44 13.07 4.83
CA GLU A 147 18.28 13.28 6.02
C GLU A 147 18.93 11.97 6.51
N CYS A 148 18.21 10.85 6.49
CA CYS A 148 18.77 9.55 6.86
C CYS A 148 19.86 9.10 5.88
N VAL A 149 19.68 9.30 4.57
CA VAL A 149 20.70 8.94 3.56
C VAL A 149 22.00 9.74 3.76
N GLU A 150 21.88 11.00 4.19
CA GLU A 150 23.02 11.90 4.47
C GLU A 150 23.62 11.68 5.87
N SER A 151 22.96 10.91 6.73
CA SER A 151 23.42 10.65 8.10
C SER A 151 24.42 9.50 8.16
N GLU A 152 25.45 9.64 8.99
CA GLU A 152 26.46 8.59 9.18
C GLU A 152 26.31 7.87 10.53
N THR A 153 25.56 8.45 11.47
CA THR A 153 25.48 7.96 12.85
C THR A 153 24.05 7.67 13.28
N ALA A 154 23.91 6.73 14.23
CA ALA A 154 22.61 6.40 14.82
C ALA A 154 21.93 7.60 15.50
N ARG A 155 22.72 8.47 16.13
CA ARG A 155 22.22 9.67 16.83
C ARG A 155 21.64 10.70 15.88
N GLN A 156 22.23 10.89 14.69
CA GLN A 156 21.69 11.80 13.68
C GLN A 156 20.31 11.32 13.18
N VAL A 157 20.19 10.02 12.90
CA VAL A 157 18.91 9.42 12.48
C VAL A 157 17.85 9.56 13.56
N ALA A 158 18.17 9.26 14.82
CA ALA A 158 17.24 9.43 15.94
C ALA A 158 16.80 10.90 16.10
N ALA A 159 17.73 11.85 16.00
CA ALA A 159 17.40 13.27 16.08
C ALA A 159 16.49 13.73 14.92
N ALA A 160 16.71 13.21 13.70
CA ALA A 160 15.85 13.50 12.55
C ALA A 160 14.44 12.91 12.70
N LEU A 161 14.35 11.68 13.24
CA LEU A 161 13.07 11.07 13.61
C LEU A 161 12.31 11.90 14.64
N ASP A 162 12.97 12.35 15.70
CA ASP A 162 12.32 13.12 16.76
C ASP A 162 11.79 14.47 16.28
N ARG A 163 12.55 15.18 15.43
CA ARG A 163 12.07 16.39 14.74
C ARG A 163 10.85 16.10 13.89
N THR A 164 10.93 15.07 13.03
CA THR A 164 9.81 14.69 12.15
C THR A 164 8.55 14.32 12.94
N ARG A 165 8.70 13.62 14.07
CA ARG A 165 7.59 13.28 14.99
C ARG A 165 6.97 14.53 15.62
N ALA A 166 7.78 15.50 16.03
CA ALA A 166 7.29 16.76 16.58
C ALA A 166 6.52 17.56 15.51
N ASP A 167 7.08 17.67 14.31
CA ASP A 167 6.48 18.39 13.19
C ASP A 167 5.14 17.77 12.77
N LEU A 168 5.07 16.44 12.67
CA LEU A 168 3.84 15.75 12.33
C LEU A 168 2.77 15.86 13.42
N ARG A 169 3.16 15.85 14.70
CA ARG A 169 2.22 16.09 15.80
C ARG A 169 1.57 17.47 15.69
N SER A 170 2.35 18.50 15.38
CA SER A 170 1.83 19.85 15.13
C SER A 170 0.91 19.89 13.90
N ALA A 171 1.33 19.28 12.78
CA ALA A 171 0.55 19.28 11.54
C ALA A 171 -0.81 18.55 11.67
N VAL A 172 -0.87 17.46 12.45
CA VAL A 172 -2.12 16.74 12.75
C VAL A 172 -3.13 17.64 13.46
N ALA A 173 -2.66 18.43 14.43
CA ALA A 173 -3.49 19.33 15.20
C ALA A 173 -4.14 20.40 14.31
N GLU A 174 -3.34 21.00 13.41
CA GLU A 174 -3.75 22.10 12.51
C GLU A 174 -4.67 21.65 11.38
N SER A 175 -4.33 20.56 10.69
CA SER A 175 -4.92 20.26 9.37
C SER A 175 -5.21 18.77 9.12
N GLY A 176 -5.08 17.92 10.14
CA GLY A 176 -5.20 16.46 9.96
C GLY A 176 -6.53 15.95 9.39
N ARG A 177 -7.58 16.78 9.34
CA ARG A 177 -8.89 16.48 8.73
C ARG A 177 -9.14 17.19 7.41
N SER A 178 -8.26 18.08 6.98
CA SER A 178 -8.46 18.90 5.79
C SER A 178 -8.63 18.01 4.56
N GLN A 179 -9.75 18.21 3.87
CA GLN A 179 -10.09 17.48 2.66
C GLN A 179 -9.64 18.29 1.45
N ARG A 180 -8.78 17.68 0.61
CA ARG A 180 -8.49 18.17 -0.73
C ARG A 180 -9.49 17.55 -1.71
N SER A 181 -9.97 18.33 -2.68
CA SER A 181 -10.87 17.81 -3.70
C SER A 181 -10.18 16.75 -4.54
N LEU A 182 -10.85 15.61 -4.74
CA LEU A 182 -10.32 14.46 -5.48
C LEU A 182 -10.74 14.43 -6.95
N SER A 183 -11.78 15.18 -7.32
CA SER A 183 -12.39 15.08 -8.65
C SER A 183 -11.40 15.31 -9.81
N PRO A 184 -10.50 16.32 -9.76
CA PRO A 184 -9.51 16.51 -10.82
C PRO A 184 -8.57 15.30 -10.97
N LEU A 185 -8.10 14.74 -9.85
CA LEU A 185 -7.20 13.57 -9.85
C LEU A 185 -7.87 12.34 -10.44
N LEU A 186 -9.14 12.11 -10.12
CA LEU A 186 -9.89 10.97 -10.65
C LEU A 186 -10.20 11.12 -12.13
N ALA A 187 -10.52 12.33 -12.59
CA ALA A 187 -10.74 12.62 -14.00
C ALA A 187 -9.47 12.38 -14.83
N GLU A 188 -8.31 12.84 -14.32
CA GLU A 188 -7.01 12.60 -14.94
C GLU A 188 -6.62 11.11 -14.93
N PHE A 189 -6.86 10.42 -13.81
CA PHE A 189 -6.61 9.00 -13.67
C PHE A 189 -7.39 8.17 -14.69
N VAL A 190 -8.72 8.30 -14.75
CA VAL A 190 -9.54 7.50 -15.69
C VAL A 190 -9.09 7.74 -17.13
N LYS A 191 -8.66 8.96 -17.45
CA LYS A 191 -8.19 9.34 -18.79
C LYS A 191 -6.71 9.08 -19.04
N HIS A 192 -6.01 8.42 -18.12
CA HIS A 192 -4.57 8.31 -18.20
C HIS A 192 -4.13 7.49 -19.45
N PRO A 193 -3.14 7.96 -20.24
CA PRO A 193 -2.73 7.30 -21.47
C PRO A 193 -2.24 5.85 -21.30
N GLN A 194 -1.72 5.49 -20.11
CA GLN A 194 -1.28 4.11 -19.81
C GLN A 194 -2.41 3.08 -19.88
N PHE A 195 -3.68 3.51 -19.80
CA PHE A 195 -4.82 2.60 -19.96
C PHE A 195 -5.17 2.34 -21.43
N GLY A 196 -4.41 2.92 -22.37
CA GLY A 196 -4.62 2.74 -23.80
C GLY A 196 -5.87 3.44 -24.33
N ILE A 197 -6.18 3.14 -25.60
CA ILE A 197 -7.32 3.70 -26.33
C ILE A 197 -8.62 3.31 -25.63
N GLU A 198 -9.56 4.27 -25.50
CA GLU A 198 -10.89 4.05 -24.90
C GLU A 198 -10.86 3.47 -23.46
N HIS A 199 -9.72 3.63 -22.77
CA HIS A 199 -9.47 3.14 -21.41
C HIS A 199 -9.56 1.62 -21.25
N GLU A 200 -9.28 0.87 -22.33
CA GLU A 200 -9.39 -0.59 -22.36
C GLU A 200 -8.57 -1.29 -21.26
N GLY A 201 -7.36 -0.81 -21.01
CA GLY A 201 -6.49 -1.35 -19.96
C GLY A 201 -7.09 -1.18 -18.57
N LEU A 202 -7.76 -0.06 -18.28
CA LEU A 202 -8.45 0.15 -17.00
C LEU A 202 -9.62 -0.82 -16.85
N LEU A 203 -10.39 -1.05 -17.93
CA LEU A 203 -11.50 -2.00 -17.90
C LEU A 203 -11.04 -3.43 -17.64
N ARG A 204 -9.88 -3.84 -18.19
CA ARG A 204 -9.27 -5.15 -17.90
C ARG A 204 -8.86 -5.28 -16.44
N VAL A 205 -8.24 -4.25 -15.87
CA VAL A 205 -7.91 -4.22 -14.45
C VAL A 205 -9.18 -4.36 -13.59
N CYS A 206 -10.24 -3.60 -13.90
CA CYS A 206 -11.51 -3.69 -13.20
C CYS A 206 -12.14 -5.09 -13.30
N TYR A 207 -12.05 -5.73 -14.47
CA TYR A 207 -12.57 -7.09 -14.67
C TYR A 207 -11.80 -8.11 -13.83
N GLN A 208 -10.47 -8.00 -13.84
CA GLN A 208 -9.62 -8.87 -13.05
C GLN A 208 -9.86 -8.68 -11.54
N LEU A 209 -9.95 -7.44 -11.07
CA LEU A 209 -10.31 -7.13 -9.68
C LEU A 209 -11.65 -7.78 -9.32
N GLN A 210 -12.69 -7.60 -10.13
CA GLN A 210 -14.00 -8.21 -9.87
C GLN A 210 -13.94 -9.74 -9.71
N GLY A 211 -13.13 -10.41 -10.52
CA GLY A 211 -12.97 -11.87 -10.48
C GLY A 211 -12.08 -12.38 -9.33
N GLN A 212 -11.10 -11.58 -8.90
CA GLN A 212 -10.05 -12.04 -7.96
C GLN A 212 -10.30 -11.67 -6.50
N VAL A 213 -11.07 -10.61 -6.20
CA VAL A 213 -11.28 -10.18 -4.81
C VAL A 213 -11.93 -11.24 -3.91
N GLY A 214 -12.70 -12.16 -4.50
CA GLY A 214 -13.26 -13.33 -3.82
C GLY A 214 -13.92 -13.01 -2.47
N PRO A 215 -13.46 -13.58 -1.35
CA PRO A 215 -14.04 -13.36 -0.02
C PRO A 215 -13.76 -11.97 0.57
N TYR A 216 -12.92 -11.16 -0.07
CA TYR A 216 -12.68 -9.75 0.27
C TYR A 216 -13.63 -8.80 -0.49
N ALA A 217 -14.49 -9.33 -1.36
CA ALA A 217 -15.39 -8.52 -2.17
C ALA A 217 -16.39 -7.76 -1.29
N ARG A 218 -16.66 -6.52 -1.69
CA ARG A 218 -17.68 -5.66 -1.07
C ARG A 218 -19.05 -6.35 -1.11
N GLY A 219 -19.70 -6.42 0.05
CA GLY A 219 -21.02 -7.06 0.19
C GLY A 219 -21.00 -8.59 0.30
N HIS A 220 -19.83 -9.21 0.15
CA HIS A 220 -19.61 -10.65 0.39
C HIS A 220 -18.60 -10.92 1.52
N TYR A 221 -17.92 -9.87 2.00
CA TYR A 221 -16.92 -10.00 3.05
C TYR A 221 -17.51 -10.57 4.34
N SER A 222 -16.81 -11.56 4.88
CA SER A 222 -16.98 -12.03 6.24
C SER A 222 -15.61 -12.38 6.81
N LEU A 223 -15.38 -12.01 8.06
CA LEU A 223 -14.12 -12.29 8.73
C LEU A 223 -13.79 -13.80 8.75
N LYS A 224 -14.81 -14.65 8.93
CA LYS A 224 -14.66 -16.12 8.89
C LYS A 224 -14.15 -16.61 7.54
N GLY A 225 -14.74 -16.13 6.43
CA GLY A 225 -14.31 -16.52 5.08
C GLY A 225 -12.94 -15.95 4.72
N ALA A 226 -12.67 -14.71 5.11
CA ALA A 226 -11.40 -14.04 4.86
C ALA A 226 -10.21 -14.71 5.59
N ARG A 227 -10.43 -15.24 6.80
CA ARG A 227 -9.39 -15.94 7.59
C ARG A 227 -8.87 -17.22 6.95
N SER A 228 -9.69 -17.91 6.15
CA SER A 228 -9.28 -19.10 5.40
C SER A 228 -8.74 -18.80 4.01
N SER A 229 -8.65 -17.52 3.66
CA SER A 229 -8.33 -17.07 2.30
C SER A 229 -6.93 -16.51 2.23
N ARG A 230 -6.29 -16.72 1.07
CA ARG A 230 -4.99 -16.11 0.77
C ARG A 230 -5.20 -14.68 0.29
N SER A 231 -4.20 -13.85 0.54
CA SER A 231 -4.06 -12.55 -0.13
C SER A 231 -4.27 -12.65 -1.63
N GLN A 232 -4.74 -11.55 -2.21
CA GLN A 232 -4.86 -11.38 -3.66
C GLN A 232 -3.92 -10.26 -4.08
N SER A 233 -3.07 -10.53 -5.07
CA SER A 233 -2.10 -9.57 -5.58
C SER A 233 -2.33 -9.30 -7.07
N ILE A 234 -2.19 -8.03 -7.46
CA ILE A 234 -2.32 -7.58 -8.83
C ILE A 234 -1.39 -6.41 -9.09
N ARG A 235 -0.68 -6.45 -10.22
CA ARG A 235 0.08 -5.31 -10.74
C ARG A 235 -0.74 -4.54 -11.75
N VAL A 236 -0.77 -3.23 -11.60
CA VAL A 236 -1.56 -2.31 -12.42
C VAL A 236 -0.71 -1.13 -12.87
N PRO A 237 -1.10 -0.37 -13.91
CA PRO A 237 -0.41 0.88 -14.23
C PRO A 237 -0.45 1.86 -13.05
N ALA A 238 0.65 2.57 -12.77
CA ALA A 238 0.66 3.57 -11.71
C ALA A 238 -0.34 4.71 -12.00
N ALA A 239 -0.42 5.14 -13.26
CA ALA A 239 -1.40 6.10 -13.78
C ALA A 239 -1.52 7.41 -12.95
N GLY A 240 -0.37 7.93 -12.50
CA GLY A 240 -0.29 9.20 -11.77
C GLY A 240 1.13 9.77 -11.84
N ARG A 241 1.27 11.07 -11.51
CA ARG A 241 2.55 11.80 -11.58
C ARG A 241 3.35 11.75 -10.29
N ASP A 242 2.66 11.55 -9.17
CA ASP A 242 3.21 11.51 -7.82
C ASP A 242 2.40 10.54 -6.95
N ALA A 243 2.87 10.31 -5.73
CA ALA A 243 2.29 9.34 -4.80
C ALA A 243 0.85 9.70 -4.41
N VAL A 244 0.55 10.99 -4.31
CA VAL A 244 -0.79 11.48 -3.98
C VAL A 244 -1.75 11.10 -5.09
N ALA A 245 -1.41 11.38 -6.34
CA ALA A 245 -2.21 11.01 -7.50
C ALA A 245 -2.36 9.49 -7.62
N VAL A 246 -1.25 8.74 -7.57
CA VAL A 246 -1.23 7.27 -7.73
C VAL A 246 -2.05 6.59 -6.65
N PHE A 247 -1.69 6.75 -5.37
CA PHE A 247 -2.36 6.02 -4.30
C PHE A 247 -3.82 6.44 -4.16
N THR A 248 -4.10 7.74 -4.18
CA THR A 248 -5.47 8.22 -3.97
C THR A 248 -6.42 7.70 -5.03
N ALA A 249 -6.05 7.75 -6.31
CA ALA A 249 -6.91 7.30 -7.39
C ALA A 249 -7.16 5.78 -7.32
N TRP A 250 -6.10 4.99 -7.12
CA TRP A 250 -6.23 3.54 -6.99
C TRP A 250 -7.08 3.13 -5.79
N ILE A 251 -6.94 3.77 -4.62
CA ILE A 251 -7.77 3.41 -3.46
C ILE A 251 -9.25 3.75 -3.72
N GLN A 252 -9.55 4.84 -4.44
CA GLN A 252 -10.94 5.14 -4.80
C GLN A 252 -11.52 4.09 -5.74
N LEU A 253 -10.74 3.63 -6.72
CA LEU A 253 -11.16 2.56 -7.62
C LEU A 253 -11.33 1.22 -6.87
N ILE A 254 -10.36 0.83 -6.03
CA ILE A 254 -10.38 -0.44 -5.29
C ILE A 254 -11.62 -0.56 -4.41
N ARG A 255 -12.09 0.55 -3.83
CA ARG A 255 -13.32 0.60 -3.01
C ARG A 255 -14.61 0.26 -3.75
N LEU A 256 -14.59 0.21 -5.09
CA LEU A 256 -15.68 -0.32 -5.90
C LEU A 256 -15.82 -1.84 -5.75
N PHE A 257 -14.72 -2.53 -5.46
CA PHE A 257 -14.61 -3.99 -5.50
C PHE A 257 -14.37 -4.61 -4.12
N VAL A 258 -13.55 -3.97 -3.29
CA VAL A 258 -13.09 -4.50 -2.00
C VAL A 258 -13.89 -3.88 -0.86
N ASP A 259 -14.23 -4.71 0.12
CA ASP A 259 -14.92 -4.27 1.33
C ASP A 259 -14.02 -3.31 2.15
N PRO A 260 -14.55 -2.18 2.68
CA PRO A 260 -13.74 -1.21 3.41
C PRO A 260 -13.07 -1.76 4.67
N GLU A 261 -13.55 -2.88 5.22
CA GLU A 261 -12.96 -3.53 6.38
C GLU A 261 -11.71 -4.36 6.03
N VAL A 262 -11.42 -4.59 4.74
CA VAL A 262 -10.28 -5.38 4.31
C VAL A 262 -9.04 -4.49 4.16
N PRO A 263 -7.90 -4.85 4.79
CA PRO A 263 -6.65 -4.15 4.56
C PRO A 263 -6.17 -4.28 3.12
N VAL A 264 -5.75 -3.18 2.51
CA VAL A 264 -5.15 -3.17 1.17
C VAL A 264 -3.83 -2.40 1.18
N LEU A 265 -2.78 -3.05 0.72
CA LEU A 265 -1.43 -2.51 0.61
C LEU A 265 -1.13 -2.16 -0.85
N LEU A 266 -0.78 -0.89 -1.09
CA LEU A 266 -0.32 -0.37 -2.37
C LEU A 266 1.18 -0.12 -2.27
N ILE A 267 1.97 -0.65 -3.21
CA ILE A 267 3.42 -0.47 -3.28
C ILE A 267 3.78 0.11 -4.64
N TRP A 268 4.31 1.32 -4.64
CA TRP A 268 4.73 2.02 -5.86
C TRP A 268 6.27 2.13 -5.90
N PRO A 269 6.95 1.54 -6.89
CA PRO A 269 8.34 1.88 -7.15
C PRO A 269 8.40 3.27 -7.80
N GLU A 270 9.01 4.25 -7.13
CA GLU A 270 8.87 5.70 -7.44
C GLU A 270 9.21 6.13 -8.87
N ARG A 271 9.91 5.29 -9.64
CA ARG A 271 10.36 5.58 -11.01
C ARG A 271 9.72 4.69 -12.06
N GLU A 272 8.80 3.83 -11.64
CA GLU A 272 8.23 2.80 -12.48
C GLU A 272 6.79 3.12 -12.84
N SER A 273 6.38 2.63 -14.00
CA SER A 273 5.06 2.89 -14.59
C SER A 273 3.95 2.01 -14.02
N TRP A 274 4.23 1.20 -12.99
CA TRP A 274 3.29 0.26 -12.40
C TRP A 274 3.19 0.42 -10.88
N LEU A 275 2.12 -0.13 -10.32
CA LEU A 275 1.80 -0.21 -8.90
C LEU A 275 1.44 -1.66 -8.58
N ASP A 276 1.95 -2.18 -7.48
CA ASP A 276 1.54 -3.48 -6.94
C ASP A 276 0.48 -3.27 -5.85
N ILE A 277 -0.61 -4.02 -5.93
CA ILE A 277 -1.73 -3.99 -4.97
C ILE A 277 -1.86 -5.37 -4.34
N ILE A 278 -1.89 -5.43 -3.01
CA ILE A 278 -2.10 -6.65 -2.23
C ILE A 278 -3.32 -6.44 -1.33
N ILE A 279 -4.30 -7.34 -1.43
CA ILE A 279 -5.58 -7.30 -0.70
C ILE A 279 -5.57 -8.43 0.34
N GLY A 280 -5.86 -8.10 1.60
CA GLY A 280 -5.79 -9.02 2.72
C GLY A 280 -4.43 -8.99 3.43
N GLN A 281 -4.06 -10.11 4.07
CA GLN A 281 -2.77 -10.26 4.76
C GLN A 281 -1.67 -10.67 3.77
N PRO A 282 -0.63 -9.86 3.53
CA PRO A 282 0.47 -10.23 2.66
C PRO A 282 1.18 -11.48 3.16
N ALA A 283 1.46 -12.40 2.24
CA ALA A 283 2.38 -13.51 2.41
C ALA A 283 3.77 -13.11 1.88
N PRO A 284 4.84 -13.82 2.27
CA PRO A 284 6.19 -13.58 1.73
C PRO A 284 6.25 -13.59 0.20
N ASP A 285 5.50 -14.48 -0.45
CA ASP A 285 5.46 -14.60 -1.91
C ASP A 285 4.83 -13.38 -2.59
N ASP A 286 3.92 -12.66 -1.93
CA ASP A 286 3.35 -11.42 -2.47
C ASP A 286 4.40 -10.30 -2.53
N LEU A 287 5.40 -10.34 -1.65
CA LEU A 287 6.44 -9.31 -1.53
C LEU A 287 7.65 -9.58 -2.42
N VAL A 288 7.59 -10.61 -3.27
CA VAL A 288 8.48 -10.74 -4.44
C VAL A 288 8.39 -9.48 -5.32
N CYS A 289 7.22 -8.82 -5.32
CA CYS A 289 6.94 -7.59 -6.06
C CYS A 289 7.96 -6.46 -5.84
N LEU A 290 8.60 -6.41 -4.65
CA LEU A 290 9.59 -5.40 -4.28
C LEU A 290 10.84 -5.41 -5.15
N ARG A 291 11.14 -6.51 -5.85
CA ARG A 291 12.33 -6.63 -6.70
C ARG A 291 12.04 -7.16 -8.09
N ILE A 292 10.79 -7.49 -8.43
CA ILE A 292 10.44 -7.97 -9.77
C ILE A 292 10.02 -6.80 -10.68
N SER A 293 10.66 -6.69 -11.85
CA SER A 293 10.38 -5.66 -12.86
C SER A 293 9.08 -5.95 -13.60
N ALA A 294 8.57 -5.00 -14.38
CA ALA A 294 7.40 -5.22 -15.25
C ALA A 294 7.59 -6.34 -16.28
N ILE A 295 8.82 -6.68 -16.64
CA ILE A 295 9.09 -7.80 -17.55
C ILE A 295 8.83 -9.13 -16.84
N GLY A 296 9.31 -9.28 -15.60
CA GLY A 296 9.10 -10.49 -14.80
C GLY A 296 7.68 -10.65 -14.27
N HIS A 297 6.96 -9.55 -14.09
CA HIS A 297 5.56 -9.55 -13.68
C HIS A 297 4.84 -8.39 -14.40
N PRO A 298 4.11 -8.65 -15.50
CA PRO A 298 3.46 -7.62 -16.30
C PRO A 298 2.22 -7.03 -15.63
N CYS A 299 1.79 -5.85 -16.07
CA CYS A 299 0.55 -5.25 -15.60
C CYS A 299 -0.67 -6.02 -16.13
N ALA A 300 -1.72 -6.10 -15.30
CA ALA A 300 -3.01 -6.66 -15.68
C ALA A 300 -3.67 -5.95 -16.88
N SER A 301 -3.35 -4.67 -17.11
CA SER A 301 -3.79 -3.91 -18.29
C SER A 301 -3.26 -4.50 -19.61
N ASP A 302 -2.09 -5.11 -19.56
CA ASP A 302 -1.32 -5.52 -20.74
C ASP A 302 -1.70 -6.94 -21.20
N ILE A 303 -2.40 -7.69 -20.34
CA ILE A 303 -2.86 -9.06 -20.63
C ILE A 303 -4.07 -8.97 -21.57
N PRO A 304 -3.99 -9.47 -22.82
CA PRO A 304 -5.08 -9.34 -23.78
C PRO A 304 -6.16 -10.39 -23.51
N PHE A 305 -7.37 -9.94 -23.18
CA PHE A 305 -8.56 -10.77 -23.16
C PHE A 305 -9.82 -9.97 -23.53
N ASN A 306 -10.84 -10.69 -23.99
CA ASN A 306 -12.11 -10.08 -24.38
C ASN A 306 -12.95 -9.79 -23.15
N LEU A 307 -13.39 -8.53 -23.04
CA LEU A 307 -14.34 -8.10 -22.03
C LEU A 307 -15.77 -8.20 -22.55
N ASP A 308 -16.65 -8.75 -21.72
CA ASP A 308 -18.09 -8.80 -21.96
C ASP A 308 -18.68 -7.39 -22.22
N PRO A 309 -19.48 -7.18 -23.29
CA PRO A 309 -20.07 -5.87 -23.59
C PRO A 309 -20.94 -5.29 -22.48
N ALA A 310 -21.67 -6.12 -21.73
CA ALA A 310 -22.46 -5.66 -20.59
C ALA A 310 -21.57 -5.15 -19.46
N PHE A 311 -20.51 -5.91 -19.11
CA PHE A 311 -19.49 -5.45 -18.17
C PHE A 311 -18.86 -4.11 -18.58
N ARG A 312 -18.46 -3.95 -19.85
CA ARG A 312 -17.86 -2.69 -20.36
C ARG A 312 -18.78 -1.49 -20.10
N THR A 313 -20.06 -1.65 -20.44
CA THR A 313 -21.07 -0.60 -20.31
C THR A 313 -21.29 -0.23 -18.85
N GLU A 314 -21.47 -1.23 -17.99
CA GLU A 314 -21.66 -1.03 -16.55
C GLU A 314 -20.45 -0.36 -15.91
N MET A 315 -19.24 -0.85 -16.21
CA MET A 315 -18.03 -0.35 -15.60
C MET A 315 -17.74 1.10 -16.00
N ARG A 316 -18.00 1.48 -17.26
CA ARG A 316 -17.89 2.88 -17.70
C ARG A 316 -18.82 3.80 -16.91
N LEU A 317 -20.08 3.41 -16.70
CA LEU A 317 -21.02 4.20 -15.88
C LEU A 317 -20.52 4.37 -14.44
N ARG A 318 -19.90 3.34 -13.85
CA ARG A 318 -19.32 3.41 -12.50
C ARG A 318 -18.09 4.33 -12.44
N LEU A 319 -17.20 4.24 -13.43
CA LEU A 319 -16.03 5.11 -13.55
C LEU A 319 -16.46 6.58 -13.71
N ASP A 320 -17.47 6.84 -14.54
CA ASP A 320 -18.03 8.18 -14.74
C ASP A 320 -18.64 8.74 -13.44
N ALA A 321 -19.40 7.93 -12.70
CA ALA A 321 -19.94 8.32 -11.40
C ALA A 321 -18.82 8.61 -10.38
N MET A 322 -17.75 7.81 -10.38
CA MET A 322 -16.57 8.01 -9.55
C MET A 322 -15.90 9.36 -9.85
N VAL A 323 -15.71 9.72 -11.12
CA VAL A 323 -15.13 11.02 -11.54
C VAL A 323 -15.99 12.20 -11.07
N ARG A 324 -17.32 12.05 -11.09
CA ARG A 324 -18.28 13.05 -10.60
C ARG A 324 -18.43 13.09 -9.08
N CYS A 325 -17.72 12.23 -8.35
CA CYS A 325 -17.86 12.05 -6.89
C CYS A 325 -19.31 11.72 -6.47
N GLU A 326 -20.08 11.06 -7.34
CA GLU A 326 -21.45 10.64 -7.05
C GLU A 326 -21.46 9.41 -6.13
N PRO A 327 -22.42 9.29 -5.21
CA PRO A 327 -22.57 8.07 -4.42
C PRO A 327 -22.92 6.92 -5.37
N LEU A 328 -22.04 5.91 -5.38
CA LEU A 328 -22.26 4.71 -6.17
C LEU A 328 -23.48 3.97 -5.60
N LYS A 329 -24.47 3.72 -6.46
CA LYS A 329 -25.55 2.80 -6.10
C LYS A 329 -24.93 1.42 -5.84
N PRO A 330 -25.33 0.71 -4.77
CA PRO A 330 -24.89 -0.65 -4.57
C PRO A 330 -25.20 -1.45 -5.83
N ALA A 331 -24.26 -2.32 -6.24
CA ALA A 331 -24.45 -3.18 -7.39
C ALA A 331 -25.81 -3.88 -7.27
N GLY A 332 -26.74 -3.58 -8.16
CA GLY A 332 -28.00 -4.29 -8.24
C GLY A 332 -27.72 -5.77 -8.45
N SER A 333 -28.55 -6.63 -7.85
CA SER A 333 -28.47 -8.09 -7.79
C SER A 333 -28.40 -8.85 -9.13
N ALA A 334 -28.16 -8.16 -10.26
CA ALA A 334 -27.93 -8.78 -11.56
C ALA A 334 -26.60 -9.56 -11.61
N VAL A 335 -25.56 -9.08 -10.90
CA VAL A 335 -24.22 -9.72 -10.94
C VAL A 335 -24.19 -11.04 -10.17
N SER A 336 -24.99 -11.22 -9.10
CA SER A 336 -25.01 -12.49 -8.36
C SER A 336 -25.66 -13.64 -9.14
N ARG A 337 -26.48 -13.35 -10.16
CA ARG A 337 -27.11 -14.40 -10.99
C ARG A 337 -26.18 -14.98 -12.05
N PHE A 338 -25.11 -14.29 -12.44
CA PHE A 338 -24.25 -14.75 -13.53
C PHE A 338 -23.15 -15.71 -13.08
N PHE A 339 -22.65 -15.58 -11.84
CA PHE A 339 -21.64 -16.51 -11.30
C PHE A 339 -22.24 -17.71 -10.55
N GLY A 340 -23.48 -17.61 -10.08
CA GLY A 340 -24.21 -18.75 -9.50
C GLY A 340 -24.46 -19.90 -10.48
N SER A 341 -24.40 -19.65 -11.80
CA SER A 341 -24.60 -20.68 -12.82
C SER A 341 -23.31 -21.33 -13.35
N LEU A 342 -22.13 -20.74 -13.10
CA LEU A 342 -20.84 -21.24 -13.61
C LEU A 342 -20.07 -22.13 -12.62
N PHE A 343 -20.42 -22.11 -11.32
CA PHE A 343 -19.81 -22.98 -10.30
C PHE A 343 -20.78 -23.99 -9.66
N GLY A 344 -21.93 -24.22 -10.29
CA GLY A 344 -22.90 -25.23 -9.87
C GLY A 344 -22.85 -26.49 -10.74
N ARG A 345 -21.93 -27.41 -10.45
CA ARG A 345 -22.04 -28.88 -10.57
C ARG A 345 -20.67 -29.55 -10.57
N SER A 346 -20.31 -30.11 -9.42
CA SER A 346 -19.73 -31.45 -9.26
C SER A 346 -19.88 -31.87 -7.81
#